data_AF-A0A8J8KMY9-F1
#
_entry.id   AF-A0A8J8KMY9-F1
#
_cell.length_a   1.000
_cell.length_b   1.000
_cell.length_c   1.000
_cell.angle_alpha   90.00
_cell.angle_beta   90.00
_cell.angle_gamma   90.00
#
_symmetry.space_group_name_H-M   'P 1'
#
loop_
_entity.id
_entity.type
_entity.pdbx_description
1 polymer ?
#
loop_
_entity_poly.entity_id
_entity_poly.type
_entity_poly.pdbx_seq_one_letter_code
_entity_poly.pdbx_strand_id
1 'polypeptide(L)'
;MELSPYLENLQRDLTAAAAPGGDDVTRAAGLLAGSLEASARLCLMEALSDAAAEITSKLSSASVEVRLRGRDADLVVTEAVAEPEQPIAAAAPPPTEGEQARITLRLPEQLKETIERAAAAEGVSVNAWLVRALWGATQPGPPGPPGPGFRPGPGFPPGPGFPPGRRITGYAQS
;
A
#
# COMPACT_ATOMS: atom_id res chain seq x y z
N MET A 1 24.29 -8.85 11.23
CA MET A 1 25.40 -8.02 11.76
C MET A 1 25.22 -7.88 13.26
N GLU A 2 26.15 -8.42 14.01
CA GLU A 2 26.23 -8.26 15.46
C GLU A 2 26.84 -6.89 15.78
N LEU A 3 26.11 -6.03 16.50
CA LEU A 3 26.58 -4.67 16.81
C LEU A 3 27.46 -4.62 18.08
N SER A 4 27.42 -5.66 18.92
CA SER A 4 28.14 -5.71 20.20
C SER A 4 29.66 -5.51 20.08
N PRO A 5 30.38 -6.14 19.11
CA PRO A 5 31.83 -5.93 18.97
C PRO A 5 32.22 -4.48 18.66
N TYR A 6 31.38 -3.77 17.89
CA TYR A 6 31.63 -2.37 17.55
C TYR A 6 31.46 -1.46 18.77
N LEU A 7 30.46 -1.75 19.60
CA LEU A 7 30.22 -1.02 20.84
C LEU A 7 31.30 -1.32 21.89
N GLU A 8 31.74 -2.56 22.01
CA GLU A 8 32.85 -2.95 22.90
C GLU A 8 34.16 -2.25 22.53
N ASN A 9 34.46 -2.14 21.23
CA ASN A 9 35.62 -1.38 20.75
C ASN A 9 35.48 0.11 21.09
N LEU A 10 34.31 0.71 20.86
CA LEU A 10 34.05 2.11 21.22
C LEU A 10 34.28 2.37 22.72
N GLN A 11 33.82 1.46 23.59
CA GLN A 11 34.03 1.56 25.04
C GLN A 11 35.51 1.45 25.41
N ARG A 12 36.24 0.53 24.76
CA ARG A 12 37.68 0.37 24.96
C ARG A 12 38.45 1.62 24.53
N ASP A 13 38.11 2.18 23.38
CA ASP A 13 38.75 3.38 22.84
C ASP A 13 38.49 4.59 23.74
N LEU A 14 37.26 4.75 24.24
CA LEU A 14 36.91 5.81 25.19
C LEU A 14 37.74 5.69 26.49
N THR A 15 37.89 4.46 27.00
CA THR A 15 38.67 4.20 28.22
C THR A 15 40.16 4.47 27.98
N ALA A 16 40.69 4.05 26.84
CA ALA A 16 42.08 4.31 26.46
C ALA A 16 42.36 5.82 26.29
N ALA A 17 41.42 6.56 25.70
CA ALA A 17 41.51 8.01 25.57
C ALA A 17 41.44 8.75 26.92
N ALA A 18 40.73 8.17 27.90
CA ALA A 18 40.61 8.72 29.25
C ALA A 18 41.82 8.43 30.15
N ALA A 19 42.62 7.40 29.85
CA ALA A 19 43.75 6.94 30.68
C ALA A 19 44.77 8.04 31.05
N PRO A 20 45.17 8.96 30.16
CA PRO A 20 46.09 10.05 30.52
C PRO A 20 45.51 11.05 31.54
N GLY A 21 44.19 11.08 31.70
CA GLY A 21 43.48 11.95 32.66
C GLY A 21 43.48 11.42 34.09
N GLY A 22 44.04 10.23 34.34
CA GLY A 22 44.06 9.59 35.66
C GLY A 22 42.83 8.74 35.96
N ASP A 23 42.80 8.16 37.15
CA ASP A 23 41.82 7.13 37.54
C ASP A 23 40.38 7.64 37.60
N ASP A 24 40.18 8.88 38.09
CA ASP A 24 38.85 9.48 38.18
C ASP A 24 38.22 9.73 36.80
N VAL A 25 39.02 10.20 35.84
CA VAL A 25 38.58 10.42 34.46
C VAL A 25 38.30 9.09 33.76
N THR A 26 39.14 8.09 33.99
CA THR A 26 38.95 6.73 33.46
C THR A 26 37.67 6.09 34.03
N ARG A 27 37.40 6.27 35.32
CA ARG A 27 36.16 5.81 35.97
C ARG A 27 34.93 6.51 35.39
N ALA A 28 34.98 7.83 35.22
CA ALA A 28 33.89 8.59 34.61
C ALA A 28 33.63 8.14 33.16
N ALA A 29 34.68 7.90 32.38
CA ALA A 29 34.59 7.39 31.02
C ALA A 29 33.88 6.02 30.97
N GLY A 30 34.25 5.08 31.85
CA GLY A 30 33.60 3.77 31.92
C GLY A 30 32.10 3.84 32.24
N LEU A 31 31.71 4.70 33.19
CA LEU A 31 30.30 4.92 33.54
C LEU A 31 29.52 5.53 32.36
N LEU A 32 30.09 6.52 31.68
CA LEU A 32 29.49 7.12 30.50
C LEU A 32 29.34 6.11 29.36
N ALA A 33 30.38 5.32 29.08
CA ALA A 33 30.36 4.30 28.03
C ALA A 33 29.21 3.30 28.25
N GLY A 34 29.05 2.80 29.48
CA GLY A 34 27.95 1.91 29.82
C GLY A 34 26.58 2.58 29.70
N SER A 35 26.46 3.84 30.12
CA SER A 35 25.19 4.58 30.04
C SER A 35 24.75 4.90 28.60
N LEU A 36 25.71 5.05 27.68
CA LEU A 36 25.47 5.43 26.29
C LEU A 36 25.31 4.23 25.36
N GLU A 37 25.52 2.98 25.83
CA GLU A 37 25.51 1.81 24.95
C GLU A 37 24.19 1.67 24.19
N ALA A 38 23.05 1.82 24.87
CA ALA A 38 21.73 1.70 24.23
C ALA A 38 21.50 2.80 23.17
N SER A 39 21.88 4.05 23.47
CA SER A 39 21.75 5.18 22.54
C SER A 39 22.70 5.06 21.35
N ALA A 40 23.95 4.62 21.58
CA ALA A 40 24.92 4.38 20.53
C ALA A 40 24.46 3.26 19.60
N ARG A 41 23.89 2.19 20.16
CA ARG A 41 23.28 1.10 19.38
C ARG A 41 22.15 1.60 18.49
N LEU A 42 21.23 2.41 19.05
CA LEU A 42 20.13 2.98 18.29
C LEU A 42 20.63 3.85 17.13
N CYS A 43 21.59 4.75 17.39
CA CYS A 43 22.21 5.59 16.38
C CYS A 43 22.86 4.77 15.24
N LEU A 44 23.54 3.66 15.57
CA LEU A 44 24.09 2.76 14.54
C LEU A 44 22.99 2.11 13.69
N MET A 45 21.86 1.71 14.29
CA MET A 45 20.75 1.14 13.53
C MET A 45 20.08 2.16 12.61
N GLU A 46 19.93 3.41 13.06
CA GLU A 46 19.43 4.51 12.24
C GLU A 46 20.37 4.78 11.06
N ALA A 47 21.67 4.90 11.32
CA ALA A 47 22.68 5.12 10.27
C ALA A 47 22.72 3.99 9.23
N LEU A 48 22.59 2.73 9.66
CA LEU A 48 22.51 1.58 8.74
C LEU A 48 21.23 1.61 7.89
N SER A 49 20.11 2.05 8.46
CA SER A 49 18.83 2.16 7.76
C SER A 49 18.89 3.25 6.68
N ASP A 50 19.44 4.41 7.02
CA ASP A 50 19.66 5.50 6.07
C ASP A 50 20.62 5.09 4.94
N ALA A 51 21.72 4.42 5.29
CA ALA A 51 22.67 3.90 4.30
C ALA A 51 22.02 2.89 3.35
N ALA A 52 21.16 2.00 3.85
CA ALA A 52 20.44 1.04 3.01
C ALA A 52 19.45 1.73 2.07
N ALA A 53 18.75 2.78 2.53
CA ALA A 53 17.87 3.58 1.69
C ALA A 53 18.66 4.33 0.58
N GLU A 54 19.81 4.90 0.92
CA GLU A 54 20.69 5.56 -0.04
C GLU A 54 21.20 4.57 -1.10
N ILE A 55 21.64 3.39 -0.69
CA ILE A 55 22.11 2.34 -1.60
C ILE A 55 20.97 1.89 -2.51
N THR A 56 19.78 1.63 -1.96
CA THR A 56 18.60 1.25 -2.73
C THR A 56 18.25 2.28 -3.79
N SER A 57 18.35 3.57 -3.49
CA SER A 57 18.09 4.64 -4.47
C SER A 57 19.06 4.63 -5.67
N LYS A 58 20.25 4.03 -5.50
CA LYS A 58 21.29 3.93 -6.53
C LYS A 58 21.23 2.60 -7.30
N LEU A 59 20.42 1.64 -6.85
CA LEU A 59 20.26 0.34 -7.48
C LEU A 59 18.96 0.32 -8.29
N SER A 60 19.03 -0.12 -9.55
CA SER A 60 17.87 -0.15 -10.46
C SER A 60 17.17 -1.52 -10.49
N SER A 61 17.91 -2.60 -10.23
CA SER A 61 17.43 -3.98 -10.32
C SER A 61 17.48 -4.72 -8.98
N ALA A 62 17.80 -4.03 -7.89
CA ALA A 62 17.86 -4.61 -6.56
C ALA A 62 17.51 -3.55 -5.50
N SER A 63 16.94 -3.98 -4.38
CA SER A 63 16.76 -3.17 -3.18
C SER A 63 17.56 -3.76 -2.02
N VAL A 64 18.01 -2.90 -1.11
CA VAL A 64 18.72 -3.28 0.11
C VAL A 64 17.92 -2.80 1.30
N GLU A 65 17.54 -3.72 2.18
CA GLU A 65 16.77 -3.44 3.39
C GLU A 65 17.53 -3.88 4.63
N VAL A 66 17.31 -3.18 5.75
CA VAL A 66 17.80 -3.60 7.07
C VAL A 66 16.66 -4.27 7.84
N ARG A 67 16.83 -5.55 8.17
CA ARG A 67 15.92 -6.30 9.03
C ARG A 67 16.48 -6.38 10.44
N LEU A 68 15.70 -5.91 11.41
CA LEU A 68 16.06 -6.00 12.82
C LEU A 68 15.63 -7.36 13.39
N ARG A 69 16.56 -8.07 14.03
CA ARG A 69 16.30 -9.29 14.80
C ARG A 69 16.84 -9.09 16.21
N GLY A 70 15.96 -8.67 17.12
CA GLY A 70 16.37 -8.34 18.48
C GLY A 70 17.36 -7.18 18.48
N ARG A 71 18.62 -7.46 18.81
CA ARG A 71 19.70 -6.46 18.91
C ARG A 71 20.65 -6.45 17.70
N ASP A 72 20.33 -7.26 16.70
CA ASP A 72 21.16 -7.51 15.53
C ASP A 72 20.46 -6.99 14.27
N ALA A 73 21.26 -6.46 13.34
CA ALA A 73 20.80 -5.89 12.08
C ALA A 73 21.20 -6.80 10.92
N ASP A 74 20.28 -7.20 10.07
CA ASP A 74 20.53 -8.07 8.92
C ASP A 74 20.28 -7.30 7.61
N LEU A 75 21.25 -7.31 6.70
CA LEU A 75 21.12 -6.64 5.41
C LEU A 75 20.57 -7.64 4.40
N VAL A 76 19.39 -7.38 3.89
CA VAL A 76 18.73 -8.22 2.89
C VAL A 76 18.74 -7.50 1.56
N VAL A 77 19.27 -8.17 0.55
CA VAL A 77 19.22 -7.71 -0.83
C VAL A 77 18.11 -8.46 -1.54
N THR A 78 17.17 -7.73 -2.12
CA THR A 78 16.10 -8.30 -2.94
C THR A 78 16.36 -7.90 -4.38
N GLU A 79 16.61 -8.87 -5.25
CA GLU A 79 16.70 -8.61 -6.68
C GLU A 79 15.30 -8.49 -7.27
N ALA A 80 15.06 -7.43 -8.04
CA ALA A 80 13.88 -7.29 -8.86
C ALA A 80 13.99 -8.27 -10.03
N VAL A 81 13.49 -9.48 -9.84
CA VAL A 81 13.21 -10.36 -10.98
C VAL A 81 12.11 -9.66 -11.77
N ALA A 82 12.44 -9.21 -12.98
CA ALA A 82 11.44 -8.77 -13.94
C ALA A 82 10.49 -9.93 -14.16
N GLU A 83 9.34 -9.90 -13.48
CA GLU A 83 8.23 -10.77 -13.81
C GLU A 83 7.92 -10.50 -15.29
N PRO A 84 7.87 -11.52 -16.16
CA PRO A 84 7.57 -11.29 -17.57
C PRO A 84 6.24 -10.57 -17.63
N GLU A 85 6.25 -9.33 -18.12
CA GLU A 85 5.04 -8.53 -18.37
C GLU A 85 4.07 -9.41 -19.17
N GLN A 86 3.08 -9.97 -18.49
CA GLN A 86 1.91 -10.47 -19.17
C GLN A 86 1.32 -9.26 -19.90
N PRO A 87 1.07 -9.36 -21.22
CA PRO A 87 0.61 -8.21 -21.99
C PRO A 87 -0.69 -7.69 -21.38
N ILE A 88 -0.56 -6.56 -20.71
CA ILE A 88 -1.65 -5.84 -20.07
C ILE A 88 -2.51 -5.31 -21.21
N ALA A 89 -3.69 -5.92 -21.40
CA ALA A 89 -4.70 -5.36 -22.28
C ALA A 89 -5.08 -3.97 -21.73
N ALA A 90 -4.74 -2.93 -22.49
CA ALA A 90 -5.23 -1.55 -22.43
C ALA A 90 -5.63 -1.00 -21.04
N ALA A 91 -4.68 -0.33 -20.40
CA ALA A 91 -4.82 0.83 -19.52
C ALA A 91 -6.22 1.08 -18.89
N ALA A 92 -6.44 0.54 -17.69
CA ALA A 92 -7.09 1.34 -16.65
C ALA A 92 -6.08 2.39 -16.14
N PRO A 93 -6.49 3.63 -15.82
CA PRO A 93 -5.57 4.64 -15.29
C PRO A 93 -4.88 4.14 -14.02
N PRO A 94 -3.66 4.65 -13.70
CA PRO A 94 -2.94 4.22 -12.51
C PRO A 94 -3.86 4.35 -11.29
N PRO A 95 -3.88 3.37 -10.36
CA PRO A 95 -4.62 3.53 -9.14
C PRO A 95 -4.10 4.80 -8.49
N THR A 96 -5.00 5.78 -8.36
CA THR A 96 -4.73 6.99 -7.62
C THR A 96 -4.23 6.53 -6.25
N GLU A 97 -3.13 7.10 -5.78
CA GLU A 97 -2.69 7.01 -4.38
C GLU A 97 -3.77 7.68 -3.51
N GLY A 98 -4.93 7.04 -3.43
CA GLY A 98 -6.05 7.41 -2.60
C GLY A 98 -5.94 6.64 -1.29
N GLU A 99 -6.30 7.31 -0.21
CA GLU A 99 -6.41 6.70 1.12
C GLU A 99 -7.15 5.37 1.05
N GLN A 100 -6.42 4.27 1.30
CA GLN A 100 -7.01 2.95 1.38
C GLN A 100 -7.71 2.80 2.74
N ALA A 101 -9.03 2.77 2.75
CA ALA A 101 -9.81 2.52 3.96
C ALA A 101 -9.72 1.03 4.35
N ARG A 102 -9.24 0.74 5.57
CA ARG A 102 -9.17 -0.64 6.10
C ARG A 102 -10.52 -1.06 6.68
N ILE A 103 -11.06 -2.19 6.19
CA ILE A 103 -12.32 -2.78 6.67
C ILE A 103 -12.05 -4.20 7.18
N THR A 104 -12.60 -4.55 8.35
CA THR A 104 -12.56 -5.92 8.89
C THR A 104 -13.93 -6.57 8.73
N LEU A 105 -14.01 -7.69 8.01
CA LEU A 105 -15.25 -8.42 7.73
C LEU A 105 -15.31 -9.71 8.55
N ARG A 106 -16.49 -10.03 9.09
CA ARG A 106 -16.78 -11.33 9.71
C ARG A 106 -17.68 -12.12 8.77
N LEU A 107 -17.14 -13.15 8.15
CA LEU A 107 -17.81 -13.97 7.16
C LEU A 107 -18.12 -15.36 7.76
N PRO A 108 -19.28 -15.96 7.46
CA PRO A 108 -19.49 -17.39 7.71
C PRO A 108 -18.46 -18.23 6.94
N GLU A 109 -18.01 -19.35 7.52
CA GLU A 109 -16.91 -20.16 6.95
C GLU A 109 -17.17 -20.60 5.50
N GLN A 110 -18.41 -21.02 5.20
CA GLN A 110 -18.83 -21.45 3.86
C GLN A 110 -18.66 -20.34 2.80
N LEU A 111 -18.84 -19.07 3.19
CA LEU A 111 -18.71 -17.95 2.27
C LEU A 111 -17.24 -17.64 2.01
N LYS A 112 -16.38 -17.72 3.04
CA LYS A 112 -14.93 -17.57 2.92
C LYS A 112 -14.33 -18.61 1.96
N GLU A 113 -14.68 -19.88 2.11
CA GLU A 113 -14.18 -20.95 1.23
C GLU A 113 -14.58 -20.74 -0.25
N THR A 114 -15.80 -20.27 -0.48
CA THR A 114 -16.29 -19.97 -1.83
C THR A 114 -15.49 -18.84 -2.46
N ILE A 115 -15.21 -17.78 -1.70
CA ILE A 115 -14.41 -16.64 -2.16
C ILE A 115 -12.97 -17.06 -2.47
N GLU A 116 -12.33 -17.82 -1.59
CA GLU A 116 -10.96 -18.32 -1.79
C GLU A 116 -10.86 -19.17 -3.05
N ARG A 117 -11.85 -20.04 -3.31
CA ARG A 117 -11.90 -20.86 -4.52
C ARG A 117 -12.10 -20.03 -5.79
N ALA A 118 -12.96 -19.01 -5.75
CA ALA A 118 -13.20 -18.13 -6.89
C ALA A 118 -11.94 -17.29 -7.23
N ALA A 119 -11.28 -16.75 -6.21
CA ALA A 119 -10.03 -16.02 -6.37
C ALA A 119 -8.92 -16.91 -6.92
N ALA A 120 -8.80 -18.14 -6.42
CA ALA A 120 -7.82 -19.13 -6.90
C ALA A 120 -8.08 -19.55 -8.36
N ALA A 121 -9.34 -19.72 -8.76
CA ALA A 121 -9.70 -20.05 -10.14
C ALA A 121 -9.33 -18.93 -11.13
N GLU A 122 -9.36 -17.68 -10.67
CA GLU A 122 -8.97 -16.50 -11.46
C GLU A 122 -7.48 -16.14 -11.31
N GLY A 123 -6.71 -16.87 -10.48
CA GLY A 123 -5.29 -16.61 -10.25
C GLY A 123 -5.00 -15.27 -9.57
N VAL A 124 -5.96 -14.70 -8.85
CA VAL A 124 -5.84 -13.39 -8.17
C VAL A 124 -5.92 -13.53 -6.66
N SER A 125 -5.44 -12.53 -5.92
CA SER A 125 -5.60 -12.51 -4.47
C SER A 125 -7.07 -12.32 -4.08
N VAL A 126 -7.46 -12.86 -2.93
CA VAL A 126 -8.81 -12.70 -2.36
C VAL A 126 -9.19 -11.22 -2.24
N ASN A 127 -8.26 -10.35 -1.82
CA ASN A 127 -8.49 -8.92 -1.72
C ASN A 127 -8.78 -8.29 -3.10
N ALA A 128 -8.00 -8.62 -4.12
CA ALA A 128 -8.21 -8.10 -5.48
C ALA A 128 -9.55 -8.58 -6.07
N TRP A 129 -9.88 -9.85 -5.85
CA TRP A 129 -11.15 -10.43 -6.27
C TRP A 129 -12.35 -9.73 -5.59
N LEU A 130 -12.27 -9.53 -4.27
CA LEU A 130 -13.32 -8.84 -3.50
C LEU A 130 -13.50 -7.39 -3.93
N VAL A 131 -12.41 -6.64 -4.13
CA VAL A 131 -12.47 -5.26 -4.59
C VAL A 131 -13.16 -5.18 -5.96
N ARG A 132 -12.82 -6.07 -6.90
CA ARG A 132 -13.47 -6.15 -8.23
C ARG A 132 -14.96 -6.48 -8.13
N ALA A 133 -15.32 -7.47 -7.30
CA ALA A 133 -16.71 -7.87 -7.10
C ALA A 133 -17.55 -6.72 -6.51
N LEU A 134 -17.00 -5.98 -5.54
CA LEU A 134 -17.64 -4.81 -4.94
C LEU A 134 -17.81 -3.67 -5.96
N TRP A 135 -16.78 -3.37 -6.75
CA TRP A 135 -16.89 -2.40 -7.84
C TRP A 135 -18.03 -2.75 -8.81
N GLY A 136 -18.11 -4.01 -9.24
CA GLY A 136 -19.18 -4.49 -10.11
C GLY A 136 -20.59 -4.39 -9.50
N ALA A 137 -20.71 -4.56 -8.18
CA ALA A 137 -21.99 -4.42 -7.48
C ALA A 137 -22.40 -2.96 -7.24
N THR A 138 -21.42 -2.04 -7.13
CA THR A 138 -21.68 -0.62 -6.85
C THR A 138 -21.85 0.26 -8.08
N GLN A 139 -21.40 -0.20 -9.26
CA GLN A 139 -21.64 0.56 -10.49
C GLN A 139 -23.09 0.38 -10.94
N PRO A 140 -23.87 1.48 -11.11
CA PRO A 140 -25.20 1.37 -11.70
C PRO A 140 -25.06 0.84 -13.13
N GLY A 141 -25.79 -0.22 -13.45
CA GLY A 141 -25.84 -0.74 -14.81
C GLY A 141 -26.23 0.35 -15.81
N PRO A 142 -25.75 0.31 -17.06
CA PRO A 142 -26.07 1.33 -18.05
C PRO A 142 -27.59 1.49 -18.18
N PRO A 143 -28.10 2.72 -18.34
CA PRO A 143 -29.52 2.92 -18.62
C PRO A 143 -29.89 2.05 -19.82
N GLY A 144 -30.86 1.15 -19.62
CA GLY A 144 -31.37 0.29 -20.69
C GLY A 144 -31.74 1.15 -21.90
N PRO A 145 -31.57 0.63 -23.12
CA PRO A 145 -31.81 1.41 -24.33
C PRO A 145 -33.21 2.03 -24.28
N PRO A 146 -33.38 3.29 -24.70
CA PRO A 146 -34.70 3.89 -24.78
C PRO A 146 -35.60 2.96 -25.57
N GLY A 147 -36.70 2.52 -24.94
CA GLY A 147 -37.71 1.68 -25.59
C GLY A 147 -38.09 2.29 -26.94
N PRO A 148 -38.38 1.47 -27.96
CA PRO A 148 -38.49 1.93 -29.33
C PRO A 148 -39.46 3.11 -29.41
N GLY A 149 -38.89 4.28 -29.69
CA GLY A 149 -39.64 5.50 -29.92
C GLY A 149 -40.70 5.23 -30.99
N PHE A 150 -41.95 5.49 -30.64
CA PHE A 150 -43.09 5.40 -31.53
C PHE A 150 -42.79 6.22 -32.79
N ARG A 151 -42.50 5.56 -33.91
CA ARG A 151 -42.48 6.20 -35.24
C ARG A 151 -43.93 6.38 -35.66
N PRO A 152 -44.46 7.61 -35.79
CA PRO A 152 -45.74 7.79 -36.47
C PRO A 152 -45.53 7.41 -37.94
N GLY A 153 -46.30 6.43 -38.42
CA GLY A 153 -46.33 6.05 -39.83
C GLY A 153 -46.88 7.17 -40.72
N PRO A 154 -46.63 7.13 -42.04
CA PRO A 154 -47.04 8.19 -42.94
C PRO A 154 -48.55 8.10 -43.24
N GLY A 155 -49.23 9.25 -43.15
CA GLY A 155 -50.46 9.51 -43.91
C GLY A 155 -51.78 9.32 -43.16
N PHE A 156 -52.29 10.41 -42.57
CA PHE A 156 -53.73 10.66 -42.50
C PHE A 156 -53.98 12.17 -42.73
N PRO A 157 -54.93 12.58 -43.57
CA PRO A 157 -55.18 13.99 -43.86
C PRO A 157 -55.79 14.73 -42.67
N PRO A 158 -55.56 16.06 -42.53
CA PRO A 158 -56.02 16.82 -41.38
C PRO A 158 -57.54 17.07 -41.45
N GLY A 159 -58.28 16.51 -40.49
CA GLY A 159 -59.65 16.94 -40.16
C GLY A 159 -59.62 18.15 -39.21
N PRO A 160 -60.63 19.03 -39.23
CA PRO A 160 -60.56 20.31 -38.56
C PRO A 160 -60.90 20.22 -37.06
N GLY A 161 -60.05 20.84 -36.24
CA GLY A 161 -60.47 21.57 -35.03
C GLY A 161 -60.70 20.77 -33.76
N PHE A 162 -59.65 20.59 -32.95
CA PHE A 162 -59.77 20.54 -31.49
C PHE A 162 -58.58 21.27 -30.85
N PRO A 163 -58.78 22.13 -29.84
CA PRO A 163 -57.68 22.80 -29.16
C PRO A 163 -56.94 21.81 -28.23
N PRO A 164 -55.60 21.77 -28.21
CA PRO A 164 -54.90 20.90 -27.27
C PRO A 164 -55.01 21.44 -25.85
N GLY A 165 -55.64 20.64 -25.00
CA GLY A 165 -55.71 20.82 -23.56
C GLY A 165 -54.33 20.84 -22.91
N ARG A 166 -54.27 21.59 -21.80
CA ARG A 166 -53.17 21.68 -20.82
C ARG A 166 -52.47 20.33 -20.60
N ARG A 167 -51.16 20.30 -20.85
CA ARG A 167 -50.26 19.32 -20.22
C ARG A 167 -49.75 19.91 -18.92
N ILE A 168 -50.17 19.32 -17.80
CA ILE A 168 -49.64 19.63 -16.48
C ILE A 168 -48.31 18.88 -16.34
N THR A 169 -47.20 19.61 -16.35
CA THR A 169 -45.90 19.10 -15.91
C THR A 169 -45.82 19.29 -14.40
N GLY A 170 -46.04 18.23 -13.62
CA GLY A 170 -45.73 18.19 -12.20
C GLY A 170 -44.37 17.51 -12.01
N TYR A 171 -43.36 18.27 -11.58
CA TYR A 171 -42.18 17.72 -10.93
C TYR A 171 -42.43 17.78 -9.42
N ALA A 172 -42.38 16.62 -8.74
CA ALA A 172 -42.32 16.57 -7.29
C ALA A 172 -40.83 16.57 -6.87
N GLN A 173 -40.41 17.62 -6.18
CA GLN A 173 -39.25 17.63 -5.31
C GLN A 173 -39.76 17.74 -3.87
N SER A 174 -39.60 16.69 -3.07
CA SER A 174 -39.16 16.72 -1.67
C SER A 174 -38.73 15.31 -1.29
#